data_AF-A0A2C1K205-F1
#
_entry.id   AF-A0A2C1K205-F1
#
_cell.length_a   1.000
_cell.length_b   1.000
_cell.length_c   1.000
_cell.angle_alpha   90.00
_cell.angle_beta   90.00
_cell.angle_gamma   90.00
#
_symmetry.space_group_name_H-M   'P 1'
#
loop_
_entity.id
_entity.type
_entity.pdbx_description
1 polymer ?
#
loop_
_entity_poly.entity_id
_entity_poly.type
_entity_poly.pdbx_seq_one_letter_code
_entity_poly.pdbx_strand_id
1 'polypeptide(L)'
;MSAFMNSLHPPKTNIKSDEKKVEEGRRVFVKAGCITCHGGNYLTNNKLIPVEEIKTDTSRAKGFQAAENYFSLPSIYDPSTPVPLPENPVVMEIPLTKEQNEQLRLGWAQGGTNGAYKTTSLIGLNWSAPYLHDGGVAVGKDLVNEVGVPGTILSNKKPDPRNSLLAMIDSSLRKKVIKTNNENHNLKTAHISGKGHEFWVDSSTGFTKEQQQALIDYLLKVSD
;
A
#
# COMPACT_ATOMS: atom_id res chain seq x y z
N MET A 1 -4.33 16.26 -18.01
CA MET A 1 -4.57 15.00 -17.26
C MET A 1 -4.47 15.21 -15.75
N SER A 2 -3.40 15.80 -15.21
CA SER A 2 -3.24 15.99 -13.76
C SER A 2 -4.34 16.80 -13.08
N ALA A 3 -4.82 17.88 -13.71
CA ALA A 3 -5.94 18.66 -13.17
C ALA A 3 -7.24 17.84 -13.02
N PHE A 4 -7.51 16.95 -13.96
CA PHE A 4 -8.66 16.03 -13.89
C PHE A 4 -8.48 14.97 -12.80
N MET A 5 -7.29 14.37 -12.69
CA MET A 5 -7.00 13.41 -11.61
C MET A 5 -7.15 14.06 -10.22
N ASN A 6 -6.76 15.34 -10.09
CA ASN A 6 -6.90 16.10 -8.84
C ASN A 6 -8.36 16.45 -8.48
N SER A 7 -9.31 16.35 -9.43
CA SER A 7 -10.73 16.54 -9.14
C SER A 7 -11.45 15.26 -8.73
N LEU A 8 -10.78 14.10 -8.79
CA LEU A 8 -11.36 12.81 -8.44
C LEU A 8 -11.46 12.64 -6.92
N HIS A 9 -12.63 12.22 -6.46
CA HIS A 9 -12.89 11.83 -5.08
C HIS A 9 -13.55 10.46 -5.08
N PRO A 10 -13.24 9.56 -4.12
CA PRO A 10 -13.96 8.31 -3.99
C PRO A 10 -15.45 8.55 -3.75
N PRO A 11 -16.35 7.67 -4.24
CA PRO A 11 -17.76 7.73 -3.88
C PRO A 11 -17.96 7.53 -2.37
N LYS A 12 -19.02 8.14 -1.82
CA LYS A 12 -19.41 7.88 -0.42
C LYS A 12 -19.82 6.42 -0.24
N THR A 13 -19.42 5.81 0.86
CA THR A 13 -19.54 4.37 1.09
C THR A 13 -20.95 3.90 1.44
N ASN A 14 -21.85 4.82 1.81
CA ASN A 14 -23.20 4.55 2.32
C ASN A 14 -23.23 3.56 3.52
N ILE A 15 -22.08 3.31 4.16
CA ILE A 15 -21.97 2.43 5.32
C ILE A 15 -22.62 3.13 6.51
N LYS A 16 -23.69 2.52 7.03
CA LYS A 16 -24.28 2.92 8.31
C LYS A 16 -23.29 2.62 9.43
N SER A 17 -22.94 3.62 10.21
CA SER A 17 -22.05 3.46 11.37
C SER A 17 -22.51 4.33 12.53
N ASP A 18 -22.17 3.90 13.73
CA ASP A 18 -22.26 4.71 14.93
C ASP A 18 -21.02 5.62 15.00
N GLU A 19 -21.22 6.93 15.10
CA GLU A 19 -20.12 7.91 15.19
C GLU A 19 -19.18 7.61 16.35
N LYS A 20 -19.70 7.10 17.48
CA LYS A 20 -18.87 6.73 18.63
C LYS A 20 -17.93 5.58 18.29
N LYS A 21 -18.38 4.62 17.47
CA LYS A 21 -17.54 3.51 16.99
C LYS A 21 -16.47 3.99 16.00
N VAL A 22 -16.81 4.93 15.12
CA VAL A 22 -15.84 5.50 14.16
C VAL A 22 -14.75 6.27 14.91
N GLU A 23 -15.10 7.07 15.93
CA GLU A 23 -14.11 7.77 16.74
C GLU A 23 -13.26 6.82 17.57
N GLU A 24 -13.84 5.73 18.09
CA GLU A 24 -13.05 4.67 18.73
C GLU A 24 -12.09 4.00 17.74
N GLY A 25 -12.52 3.76 16.51
CA GLY A 25 -11.64 3.25 15.44
C GLY A 25 -10.47 4.18 15.15
N ARG A 26 -10.69 5.50 15.15
CA ARG A 26 -9.63 6.50 15.03
C ARG A 26 -8.66 6.45 16.21
N ARG A 27 -9.16 6.28 17.44
CA ARG A 27 -8.30 6.08 18.62
C ARG A 27 -7.45 4.83 18.50
N VAL A 28 -8.04 3.72 18.05
CA VAL A 28 -7.31 2.46 17.81
C VAL A 28 -6.25 2.66 16.73
N PHE A 29 -6.55 3.35 15.63
CA PHE A 29 -5.60 3.66 14.56
C PHE A 29 -4.36 4.41 15.07
N VAL A 30 -4.55 5.39 15.96
CA VAL A 30 -3.45 6.12 16.61
C VAL A 30 -2.70 5.21 17.58
N LYS A 31 -3.42 4.50 18.46
CA LYS A 31 -2.85 3.64 19.49
C LYS A 31 -2.02 2.48 18.91
N ALA A 32 -2.47 1.91 17.79
CA ALA A 32 -1.78 0.86 17.06
C ALA A 32 -0.57 1.38 16.26
N GLY A 33 -0.32 2.69 16.26
CA GLY A 33 0.82 3.31 15.58
C GLY A 33 0.63 3.49 14.07
N CYS A 34 -0.55 3.17 13.51
CA CYS A 34 -0.80 3.26 12.07
C CYS A 34 -0.56 4.69 11.52
N ILE A 35 -0.84 5.71 12.34
CA ILE A 35 -0.66 7.13 12.00
C ILE A 35 0.80 7.52 11.69
N THR A 36 1.79 6.75 12.15
CA THR A 36 3.22 7.05 11.90
C THR A 36 3.57 6.98 10.41
N CYS A 37 2.95 6.04 9.69
CA CYS A 37 3.07 5.90 8.24
C CYS A 37 1.87 6.52 7.53
N HIS A 38 0.67 6.23 8.01
CA HIS A 38 -0.59 6.67 7.41
C HIS A 38 -1.14 7.94 8.06
N GLY A 39 -0.27 8.95 8.23
CA GLY A 39 -0.62 10.24 8.84
C GLY A 39 -1.03 11.32 7.83
N GLY A 40 -1.46 12.47 8.35
CA GLY A 40 -1.81 13.65 7.55
C GLY A 40 -3.16 13.55 6.83
N ASN A 41 -3.49 14.58 6.05
CA ASN A 41 -4.82 14.76 5.44
C ASN A 41 -5.22 13.62 4.48
N TYR A 42 -4.24 12.94 3.88
CA TYR A 42 -4.46 11.85 2.93
C TYR A 42 -4.15 10.47 3.52
N LEU A 43 -3.92 10.36 4.84
CA LEU A 43 -3.51 9.13 5.52
C LEU A 43 -2.31 8.45 4.86
N THR A 44 -1.29 9.25 4.57
CA THR A 44 0.00 8.83 4.04
C THR A 44 1.04 9.91 4.32
N ASN A 45 2.20 9.50 4.81
CA ASN A 45 3.37 10.36 4.94
C ASN A 45 4.14 10.55 3.61
N ASN A 46 3.67 9.92 2.52
CA ASN A 46 4.28 9.91 1.19
C ASN A 46 5.72 9.37 1.12
N LYS A 47 6.22 8.72 2.18
CA LYS A 47 7.56 8.14 2.20
C LYS A 47 7.59 6.75 1.57
N LEU A 48 8.75 6.38 1.06
CA LEU A 48 9.09 5.01 0.71
C LEU A 48 9.55 4.27 1.95
N ILE A 49 8.93 3.13 2.23
CA ILE A 49 9.27 2.26 3.36
C ILE A 49 10.01 1.03 2.82
N PRO A 50 11.24 0.74 3.31
CA PRO A 50 12.04 -0.39 2.85
C PRO A 50 11.29 -1.72 3.01
N VAL A 51 11.48 -2.63 2.05
CA VAL A 51 10.82 -3.94 2.09
C VAL A 51 11.21 -4.79 3.30
N GLU A 52 12.37 -4.54 3.89
CA GLU A 52 12.83 -5.16 5.13
C GLU A 52 11.94 -4.82 6.32
N GLU A 53 11.37 -3.61 6.32
CA GLU A 53 10.48 -3.14 7.38
C GLU A 53 9.05 -3.64 7.16
N ILE A 54 8.51 -3.45 5.95
CA ILE A 54 7.11 -3.82 5.64
C ILE A 54 6.91 -5.25 5.19
N LYS A 55 7.98 -6.04 4.96
CA LYS A 55 7.95 -7.49 4.70
C LYS A 55 6.98 -7.96 3.61
N THR A 56 6.66 -7.10 2.65
CA THR A 56 5.81 -7.43 1.49
C THR A 56 6.62 -8.19 0.43
N ASP A 57 5.96 -8.72 -0.61
CA ASP A 57 6.69 -9.34 -1.73
C ASP A 57 7.70 -8.34 -2.35
N THR A 58 8.91 -8.81 -2.61
CA THR A 58 10.03 -7.94 -3.01
C THR A 58 10.26 -7.88 -4.51
N SER A 59 9.58 -8.71 -5.31
CA SER A 59 9.82 -8.81 -6.75
C SER A 59 9.65 -7.48 -7.45
N ARG A 60 8.55 -6.77 -7.18
CA ARG A 60 8.27 -5.46 -7.78
C ARG A 60 9.19 -4.37 -7.23
N ALA A 61 9.52 -4.37 -5.95
CA ALA A 61 10.43 -3.39 -5.35
C ALA A 61 11.83 -3.46 -6.00
N LYS A 62 12.32 -4.66 -6.29
CA LYS A 62 13.64 -4.89 -6.90
C LYS A 62 13.68 -4.70 -8.42
N GLY A 63 12.54 -4.52 -9.07
CA GLY A 63 12.42 -4.60 -10.53
C GLY A 63 13.31 -3.64 -11.32
N PHE A 64 13.77 -2.55 -10.71
CA PHE A 64 14.64 -1.55 -11.34
C PHE A 64 16.11 -1.64 -10.94
N GLN A 65 16.50 -2.62 -10.12
CA GLN A 65 17.88 -2.75 -9.65
C GLN A 65 18.88 -2.86 -10.82
N ALA A 66 18.57 -3.63 -11.85
CA ALA A 66 19.44 -3.78 -13.03
C ALA A 66 19.58 -2.48 -13.85
N ALA A 67 18.66 -1.52 -13.68
CA ALA A 67 18.70 -0.25 -14.39
C ALA A 67 19.77 0.71 -13.85
N GLU A 68 20.33 0.46 -12.66
CA GLU A 68 21.36 1.28 -12.03
C GLU A 68 22.54 1.58 -12.97
N ASN A 69 22.97 0.59 -13.75
CA ASN A 69 24.10 0.70 -14.67
C ASN A 69 23.86 1.67 -15.85
N TYR A 70 22.62 2.11 -16.05
CA TYR A 70 22.23 2.99 -17.16
C TYR A 70 21.82 4.39 -16.70
N PHE A 71 21.72 4.61 -15.38
CA PHE A 71 21.24 5.89 -14.85
C PHE A 71 22.41 6.86 -14.71
N SER A 72 22.24 8.06 -15.24
CA SER A 72 23.10 9.20 -14.95
C SER A 72 22.55 10.02 -13.78
N LEU A 73 23.33 11.01 -13.33
CA LEU A 73 22.80 12.02 -12.42
C LEU A 73 21.58 12.70 -13.05
N PRO A 74 20.54 13.01 -12.25
CA PRO A 74 19.34 13.66 -12.74
C PRO A 74 19.70 15.06 -13.23
N SER A 75 19.28 15.36 -14.44
CA SER A 75 19.52 16.65 -15.09
C SER A 75 18.28 17.07 -15.87
N ILE A 76 18.20 18.35 -16.17
CA ILE A 76 17.14 18.96 -16.96
C ILE A 76 17.74 19.97 -17.94
N TYR A 77 17.09 20.19 -19.08
CA TYR A 77 17.45 21.32 -19.93
C TYR A 77 17.12 22.63 -19.22
N ASP A 78 17.99 23.62 -19.38
CA ASP A 78 17.70 24.98 -18.92
C ASP A 78 16.37 25.46 -19.54
N PRO A 79 15.43 26.02 -18.77
CA PRO A 79 14.15 26.49 -19.30
C PRO A 79 14.26 27.52 -20.44
N SER A 80 15.40 28.20 -20.58
CA SER A 80 15.70 29.10 -21.70
C SER A 80 16.21 28.40 -22.96
N THR A 81 16.52 27.09 -22.88
CA THR A 81 16.92 26.29 -24.04
C THR A 81 15.75 26.22 -25.03
N PRO A 82 15.93 26.64 -26.30
CA PRO A 82 14.85 26.67 -27.27
C PRO A 82 14.37 25.26 -27.66
N VAL A 83 13.14 25.21 -28.18
CA VAL A 83 12.55 24.02 -28.80
C VAL A 83 12.34 24.32 -30.29
N PRO A 84 12.82 23.49 -31.24
CA PRO A 84 13.53 22.22 -31.04
C PRO A 84 14.92 22.40 -30.39
N LEU A 85 15.40 21.34 -29.72
CA LEU A 85 16.68 21.38 -29.01
C LEU A 85 17.83 21.67 -29.99
N PRO A 86 18.76 22.59 -29.65
CA PRO A 86 19.96 22.83 -30.44
C PRO A 86 20.93 21.65 -30.34
N GLU A 87 21.96 21.59 -31.20
CA GLU A 87 22.99 20.53 -31.16
C GLU A 87 23.67 20.40 -29.78
N ASN A 88 23.85 21.54 -29.08
CA ASN A 88 24.46 21.61 -27.76
C ASN A 88 23.49 22.32 -26.79
N PRO A 89 22.47 21.62 -26.26
CA PRO A 89 21.52 22.21 -25.33
C PRO A 89 22.19 22.50 -23.98
N VAL A 90 21.73 23.54 -23.29
CA VAL A 90 22.22 23.85 -21.94
C VAL A 90 21.54 22.88 -20.98
N VAL A 91 22.34 22.07 -20.28
CA VAL A 91 21.88 21.07 -19.30
C VAL A 91 22.30 21.51 -17.91
N MET A 92 21.37 21.42 -16.97
CA MET A 92 21.61 21.70 -15.56
C MET A 92 21.39 20.43 -14.73
N GLU A 93 22.30 20.16 -13.80
CA GLU A 93 22.11 19.12 -12.80
C GLU A 93 21.05 19.55 -11.78
N ILE A 94 20.25 18.59 -11.33
CA ILE A 94 19.27 18.83 -10.27
C ILE A 94 19.93 18.51 -8.93
N PRO A 95 20.17 19.50 -8.05
CA PRO A 95 20.77 19.24 -6.74
C PRO A 95 19.80 18.42 -5.88
N LEU A 96 20.32 17.36 -5.27
CA LEU A 96 19.56 16.48 -4.39
C LEU A 96 20.07 16.54 -2.96
N THR A 97 19.16 16.63 -2.00
CA THR A 97 19.49 16.45 -0.58
C THR A 97 19.85 15.00 -0.29
N LYS A 98 20.46 14.74 0.87
CA LYS A 98 20.75 13.37 1.32
C LYS A 98 19.48 12.51 1.43
N GLU A 99 18.39 13.07 1.98
CA GLU A 99 17.11 12.35 2.11
C GLU A 99 16.50 12.02 0.75
N GLN A 100 16.56 12.96 -0.22
CA GLN A 100 16.07 12.72 -1.58
C GLN A 100 16.87 11.61 -2.28
N ASN A 101 18.20 11.61 -2.13
CA ASN A 101 19.06 10.55 -2.66
C ASN A 101 18.73 9.18 -2.06
N GLU A 102 18.48 9.12 -0.75
CA GLU A 102 18.09 7.88 -0.07
C GLU A 102 16.74 7.36 -0.56
N GLN A 103 15.74 8.24 -0.70
CA GLN A 103 14.44 7.87 -1.25
C GLN A 103 14.55 7.40 -2.71
N LEU A 104 15.37 8.05 -3.55
CA LEU A 104 15.58 7.60 -4.93
C LEU A 104 16.24 6.21 -4.98
N ARG A 105 17.27 5.97 -4.16
CA ARG A 105 17.90 4.64 -4.07
C ARG A 105 16.90 3.57 -3.66
N LEU A 106 16.04 3.84 -2.68
CA LEU A 106 14.95 2.95 -2.29
C LEU A 106 13.90 2.77 -3.39
N GLY A 107 13.52 3.83 -4.09
CA GLY A 107 12.48 3.78 -5.13
C GLY A 107 12.89 2.97 -6.36
N TRP A 108 14.19 2.97 -6.67
CA TRP A 108 14.76 2.27 -7.82
C TRP A 108 15.48 0.96 -7.45
N ALA A 109 15.52 0.59 -6.17
CA ALA A 109 16.31 -0.54 -5.65
C ALA A 109 17.81 -0.46 -6.02
N GLN A 110 18.37 0.74 -5.94
CA GLN A 110 19.75 1.04 -6.31
C GLN A 110 20.65 1.18 -5.09
N GLY A 111 21.97 1.13 -5.30
CA GLY A 111 22.98 1.25 -4.26
C GLY A 111 22.86 0.14 -3.21
N GLY A 112 22.57 -1.08 -3.64
CA GLY A 112 22.49 -2.26 -2.78
C GLY A 112 21.23 -2.37 -1.90
N THR A 113 20.21 -1.53 -2.13
CA THR A 113 18.92 -1.68 -1.44
C THR A 113 18.07 -2.79 -2.10
N ASN A 114 17.12 -3.38 -1.37
CA ASN A 114 16.12 -4.30 -1.94
C ASN A 114 14.86 -3.59 -2.45
N GLY A 115 14.92 -2.25 -2.55
CA GLY A 115 13.80 -1.41 -2.91
C GLY A 115 12.85 -1.14 -1.75
N ALA A 116 11.74 -0.47 -2.07
CA ALA A 116 10.74 -0.04 -1.11
C ALA A 116 9.35 0.06 -1.77
N TYR A 117 8.33 0.27 -0.93
CA TYR A 117 7.01 0.70 -1.40
C TYR A 117 6.64 2.02 -0.76
N LYS A 118 5.97 2.87 -1.55
CA LYS A 118 5.38 4.11 -1.03
C LYS A 118 4.24 3.75 -0.09
N THR A 119 4.19 4.40 1.07
CA THR A 119 2.99 4.38 1.91
C THR A 119 1.78 4.89 1.12
N THR A 120 0.83 4.03 0.82
CA THR A 120 -0.36 4.41 0.05
C THR A 120 -1.33 5.22 0.89
N SER A 121 -2.08 6.12 0.26
CA SER A 121 -3.24 6.73 0.91
C SER A 121 -4.25 5.66 1.29
N LEU A 122 -4.88 5.81 2.45
CA LEU A 122 -5.99 4.95 2.90
C LEU A 122 -7.37 5.50 2.49
N ILE A 123 -7.42 6.58 1.72
CA ILE A 123 -8.66 7.11 1.15
C ILE A 123 -9.16 6.15 0.07
N GLY A 124 -10.44 5.79 0.14
CA GLY A 124 -11.12 4.92 -0.82
C GLY A 124 -11.00 3.43 -0.54
N LEU A 125 -10.54 3.00 0.65
CA LEU A 125 -10.35 1.58 0.99
C LEU A 125 -11.60 0.71 0.78
N ASN A 126 -12.81 1.28 0.95
CA ASN A 126 -14.06 0.57 0.68
C ASN A 126 -14.23 0.13 -0.79
N TRP A 127 -13.52 0.76 -1.71
CA TRP A 127 -13.67 0.57 -3.16
C TRP A 127 -12.48 -0.15 -3.80
N SER A 128 -11.40 -0.37 -3.05
CA SER A 128 -10.10 -0.77 -3.60
C SER A 128 -9.63 -2.17 -3.19
N ALA A 129 -10.45 -2.95 -2.47
CA ALA A 129 -10.11 -4.35 -2.21
C ALA A 129 -9.93 -5.13 -3.53
N PRO A 130 -8.93 -6.03 -3.64
CA PRO A 130 -8.03 -6.52 -2.59
C PRO A 130 -6.87 -5.57 -2.27
N TYR A 131 -6.19 -5.80 -1.15
CA TYR A 131 -5.14 -4.90 -0.64
C TYR A 131 -3.72 -5.41 -0.87
N LEU A 132 -2.77 -4.50 -0.61
CA LEU A 132 -1.34 -4.56 -0.95
C LEU A 132 -1.05 -4.42 -2.45
N HIS A 133 0.23 -4.19 -2.77
CA HIS A 133 0.69 -3.99 -4.14
C HIS A 133 0.50 -5.25 -5.02
N ASP A 134 0.50 -6.43 -4.42
CA ASP A 134 0.34 -7.72 -5.11
C ASP A 134 -1.13 -8.14 -5.19
N GLY A 135 -2.06 -7.39 -4.59
CA GLY A 135 -3.47 -7.75 -4.49
C GLY A 135 -3.72 -9.06 -3.74
N GLY A 136 -2.74 -9.55 -2.97
CA GLY A 136 -2.79 -10.88 -2.35
C GLY A 136 -3.70 -10.96 -1.12
N VAL A 137 -4.12 -9.81 -0.58
CA VAL A 137 -5.01 -9.75 0.59
C VAL A 137 -6.44 -9.65 0.13
N ALA A 138 -7.01 -10.82 -0.10
CA ALA A 138 -8.37 -10.98 -0.58
C ALA A 138 -9.13 -11.95 0.32
N VAL A 139 -10.21 -11.49 0.93
CA VAL A 139 -11.15 -12.35 1.66
C VAL A 139 -12.56 -11.97 1.24
N GLY A 140 -13.38 -12.96 0.90
CA GLY A 140 -14.77 -12.78 0.50
C GLY A 140 -15.70 -12.60 1.70
N LYS A 141 -17.00 -12.80 1.50
CA LYS A 141 -18.02 -12.67 2.55
C LYS A 141 -17.94 -13.80 3.57
N ASP A 142 -17.50 -14.98 3.14
CA ASP A 142 -17.29 -16.15 4.00
C ASP A 142 -15.83 -16.23 4.46
N LEU A 143 -15.59 -15.95 5.74
CA LEU A 143 -14.26 -15.96 6.36
C LEU A 143 -13.57 -17.34 6.41
N VAL A 144 -14.30 -18.41 6.12
CA VAL A 144 -13.79 -19.79 6.15
C VAL A 144 -13.46 -20.27 4.74
N ASN A 145 -14.41 -20.11 3.82
CA ASN A 145 -14.32 -20.71 2.48
C ASN A 145 -13.79 -19.75 1.40
N GLU A 146 -13.83 -18.43 1.64
CA GLU A 146 -13.46 -17.41 0.65
C GLU A 146 -12.17 -16.69 1.06
N VAL A 147 -11.12 -17.44 1.33
CA VAL A 147 -9.85 -16.92 1.85
C VAL A 147 -8.77 -16.93 0.77
N GLY A 148 -8.05 -15.83 0.64
CA GLY A 148 -7.00 -15.65 -0.35
C GLY A 148 -7.55 -15.45 -1.77
N VAL A 149 -6.64 -15.19 -2.70
CA VAL A 149 -6.94 -15.05 -4.13
C VAL A 149 -7.58 -16.32 -4.73
N PRO A 150 -7.19 -17.55 -4.34
CA PRO A 150 -7.87 -18.77 -4.80
C PRO A 150 -9.33 -18.86 -4.38
N GLY A 151 -9.65 -18.51 -3.13
CA GLY A 151 -11.03 -18.55 -2.60
C GLY A 151 -11.91 -17.37 -3.04
N THR A 152 -11.31 -16.35 -3.67
CA THR A 152 -12.01 -15.13 -4.11
C THR A 152 -11.96 -14.98 -5.63
N ILE A 153 -10.98 -14.22 -6.14
CA ILE A 153 -10.89 -13.78 -7.54
C ILE A 153 -10.86 -14.97 -8.51
N LEU A 154 -10.04 -16.00 -8.22
CA LEU A 154 -9.96 -17.18 -9.08
C LEU A 154 -11.21 -18.07 -9.02
N SER A 155 -12.05 -17.88 -8.00
CA SER A 155 -13.35 -18.53 -7.85
C SER A 155 -14.52 -17.62 -8.28
N ASN A 156 -14.23 -16.54 -9.02
CA ASN A 156 -15.23 -15.56 -9.47
C ASN A 156 -16.04 -14.93 -8.32
N LYS A 157 -15.40 -14.74 -7.16
CA LYS A 157 -15.98 -14.10 -5.99
C LYS A 157 -15.25 -12.79 -5.71
N LYS A 158 -16.03 -11.72 -5.56
CA LYS A 158 -15.48 -10.39 -5.25
C LYS A 158 -14.92 -10.38 -3.83
N PRO A 159 -13.68 -9.91 -3.61
CA PRO A 159 -13.18 -9.64 -2.26
C PRO A 159 -14.09 -8.66 -1.53
N ASP A 160 -14.42 -8.98 -0.28
CA ASP A 160 -15.16 -8.11 0.62
C ASP A 160 -14.18 -7.13 1.28
N PRO A 161 -14.38 -5.80 1.16
CA PRO A 161 -13.47 -4.80 1.73
C PRO A 161 -13.27 -4.93 3.24
N ARG A 162 -14.34 -5.21 3.99
CA ARG A 162 -14.28 -5.35 5.45
C ARG A 162 -13.46 -6.57 5.85
N ASN A 163 -13.75 -7.73 5.27
CA ASN A 163 -13.04 -8.96 5.61
C ASN A 163 -11.60 -8.97 5.08
N SER A 164 -11.35 -8.31 3.95
CA SER A 164 -9.99 -8.12 3.43
C SER A 164 -9.18 -7.17 4.33
N LEU A 165 -9.80 -6.13 4.91
CA LEU A 165 -9.16 -5.27 5.92
C LEU A 165 -8.96 -6.00 7.24
N LEU A 166 -9.91 -6.85 7.65
CA LEU A 166 -9.71 -7.73 8.80
C LEU A 166 -8.45 -8.58 8.59
N ALA A 167 -8.24 -9.13 7.40
CA ALA A 167 -7.01 -9.86 7.07
C ALA A 167 -5.75 -8.98 7.00
N MET A 168 -5.86 -7.66 6.94
CA MET A 168 -4.72 -6.74 7.07
C MET A 168 -4.22 -6.63 8.50
N ILE A 169 -5.11 -6.74 9.49
CA ILE A 169 -4.82 -6.42 10.89
C ILE A 169 -4.94 -7.62 11.84
N ASP A 170 -5.56 -8.72 11.40
CA ASP A 170 -5.67 -9.97 12.16
C ASP A 170 -4.59 -10.97 11.73
N SER A 171 -3.68 -11.27 12.64
CA SER A 171 -2.53 -12.13 12.38
C SER A 171 -2.93 -13.56 12.01
N SER A 172 -4.02 -14.08 12.56
CA SER A 172 -4.47 -15.45 12.33
C SER A 172 -5.13 -15.60 10.96
N LEU A 173 -6.01 -14.67 10.60
CA LEU A 173 -6.61 -14.63 9.28
C LEU A 173 -5.55 -14.35 8.21
N ARG A 174 -4.60 -13.46 8.47
CA ARG A 174 -3.52 -13.15 7.53
C ARG A 174 -2.63 -14.35 7.24
N LYS A 175 -2.29 -15.15 8.26
CA LYS A 175 -1.56 -16.41 8.07
C LYS A 175 -2.31 -17.38 7.17
N LYS A 176 -3.63 -17.48 7.29
CA LYS A 176 -4.46 -18.31 6.39
C LYS A 176 -4.42 -17.80 4.96
N VAL A 177 -4.60 -16.50 4.74
CA VAL A 177 -4.50 -15.87 3.41
C VAL A 177 -3.15 -16.19 2.74
N ILE A 178 -2.05 -15.96 3.46
CA ILE A 178 -0.69 -16.22 2.96
C ILE A 178 -0.51 -17.72 2.64
N LYS A 179 -0.99 -18.61 3.51
CA LYS A 179 -0.92 -20.05 3.28
C LYS A 179 -1.69 -20.43 2.01
N THR A 180 -2.96 -20.03 1.89
CA THR A 180 -3.81 -20.36 0.74
C THR A 180 -3.22 -19.84 -0.57
N ASN A 181 -2.70 -18.60 -0.59
CA ASN A 181 -2.06 -18.04 -1.78
C ASN A 181 -0.81 -18.85 -2.17
N ASN A 182 0.04 -19.22 -1.21
CA ASN A 182 1.25 -19.99 -1.47
C ASN A 182 0.98 -21.44 -1.90
N GLU A 183 -0.17 -22.03 -1.57
CA GLU A 183 -0.53 -23.36 -2.05
C GLU A 183 -0.86 -23.37 -3.56
N ASN A 184 -1.19 -22.21 -4.14
CA ASN A 184 -1.43 -22.07 -5.57
C ASN A 184 -0.13 -21.78 -6.35
N HIS A 185 0.23 -22.66 -7.28
CA HIS A 185 1.45 -22.54 -8.08
C HIS A 185 1.48 -21.26 -8.95
N ASN A 186 0.36 -20.90 -9.58
CA ASN A 186 0.31 -19.73 -10.47
C ASN A 186 0.52 -18.43 -9.69
N LEU A 187 0.01 -18.35 -8.45
CA LEU A 187 0.19 -17.17 -7.61
C LEU A 187 1.63 -17.01 -7.11
N LYS A 188 2.33 -18.12 -6.82
CA LYS A 188 3.77 -18.08 -6.53
C LYS A 188 4.57 -17.50 -7.69
N THR A 189 4.29 -17.95 -8.92
CA THR A 189 4.95 -17.45 -10.13
C THR A 189 4.63 -15.98 -10.38
N ALA A 190 3.39 -15.56 -10.09
CA ALA A 190 2.96 -14.17 -10.21
C ALA A 190 3.36 -13.28 -9.02
N HIS A 191 4.07 -13.81 -8.02
CA HIS A 191 4.45 -13.08 -6.80
C HIS A 191 3.28 -12.52 -5.98
N ILE A 192 2.14 -13.21 -6.01
CA ILE A 192 0.94 -12.86 -5.24
C ILE A 192 0.94 -13.68 -3.96
N SER A 193 1.42 -13.08 -2.87
CA SER A 193 1.58 -13.76 -1.58
C SER A 193 0.63 -13.25 -0.52
N GLY A 194 0.27 -11.97 -0.57
CA GLY A 194 -0.41 -11.28 0.51
C GLY A 194 0.49 -11.04 1.73
N LYS A 195 1.80 -11.30 1.67
CA LYS A 195 2.71 -10.96 2.79
C LYS A 195 2.84 -9.45 2.94
N GLY A 196 3.04 -8.97 4.16
CA GLY A 196 3.20 -7.56 4.46
C GLY A 196 3.48 -7.30 5.93
N HIS A 197 3.32 -6.04 6.33
CA HIS A 197 3.74 -5.59 7.63
C HIS A 197 2.95 -6.26 8.76
N GLU A 198 3.58 -6.45 9.92
CA GLU A 198 3.02 -7.20 11.04
C GLU A 198 2.47 -6.28 12.16
N PHE A 199 1.86 -5.15 11.77
CA PHE A 199 1.16 -4.24 12.68
C PHE A 199 -0.25 -4.77 12.98
N TRP A 200 -0.33 -5.72 13.91
CA TRP A 200 -1.59 -6.39 14.25
C TRP A 200 -2.46 -5.56 15.18
N VAL A 201 -3.76 -5.61 14.92
CA VAL A 201 -4.83 -5.12 15.81
C VAL A 201 -5.73 -6.32 16.09
N ASP A 202 -5.25 -7.20 16.95
CA ASP A 202 -5.95 -8.39 17.41
C ASP A 202 -5.57 -8.70 18.86
N SER A 203 -6.04 -9.83 19.39
CA SER A 203 -5.76 -10.21 20.78
C SER A 203 -4.28 -10.48 21.06
N SER A 204 -3.46 -10.80 20.05
CA SER A 204 -2.02 -11.02 20.23
C SER A 204 -1.26 -9.75 20.56
N THR A 205 -1.82 -8.59 20.23
CA THR A 205 -1.28 -7.25 20.53
C THR A 205 -2.15 -6.47 21.52
N GLY A 206 -3.08 -7.15 22.20
CA GLY A 206 -3.88 -6.58 23.29
C GLY A 206 -5.09 -5.75 22.86
N PHE A 207 -5.56 -5.90 21.63
CA PHE A 207 -6.80 -5.27 21.15
C PHE A 207 -7.99 -6.24 21.23
N THR A 208 -9.17 -5.71 21.52
CA THR A 208 -10.40 -6.50 21.52
C THR A 208 -11.00 -6.62 20.11
N LYS A 209 -11.93 -7.55 19.92
CA LYS A 209 -12.67 -7.68 18.64
C LYS A 209 -13.47 -6.43 18.31
N GLU A 210 -14.00 -5.76 19.34
CA GLU A 210 -14.75 -4.52 19.19
C GLU A 210 -13.84 -3.39 18.71
N GLN A 211 -12.62 -3.29 19.23
CA GLN A 211 -11.60 -2.33 18.78
C GLN A 211 -11.14 -2.60 17.35
N GLN A 212 -10.91 -3.86 17.02
CA GLN A 212 -10.57 -4.28 15.66
C GLN A 212 -11.67 -3.90 14.67
N GLN A 213 -12.93 -4.15 15.02
CA GLN A 213 -14.06 -3.80 14.17
C GLN A 213 -14.29 -2.29 14.06
N ALA A 214 -14.12 -1.55 15.17
CA ALA A 214 -14.16 -0.10 15.18
C ALA A 214 -13.10 0.50 14.25
N LEU A 215 -11.87 -0.05 14.26
CA LEU A 215 -10.81 0.35 13.34
C LEU A 215 -11.23 0.12 11.88
N ILE A 216 -11.80 -1.04 11.55
CA ILE A 216 -12.26 -1.31 10.18
C ILE A 216 -13.39 -0.35 9.78
N ASP A 217 -14.34 -0.06 10.67
CA ASP A 217 -15.41 0.91 10.43
C ASP A 217 -14.84 2.31 10.11
N TYR A 218 -13.85 2.76 10.88
CA TYR A 218 -13.14 4.01 10.64
C TYR A 218 -12.44 4.02 9.27
N LEU A 219 -11.65 2.98 8.96
CA LEU A 219 -10.88 2.89 7.72
C LEU A 219 -11.76 2.84 6.48
N LEU A 220 -12.89 2.10 6.52
CA LEU A 220 -13.81 2.05 5.39
C LEU A 220 -14.51 3.39 5.15
N LYS A 221 -14.68 4.21 6.19
CA LYS A 221 -15.40 5.48 6.13
C LYS A 221 -14.53 6.72 6.01
N VAL A 222 -13.21 6.58 5.95
CA VAL A 222 -12.31 7.75 5.98
C VAL A 222 -12.41 8.66 4.75
N SER A 223 -13.26 8.31 3.80
CA SER A 223 -13.56 9.07 2.58
C SER A 223 -14.98 9.67 2.55
N ASP A 224 -15.76 9.48 3.61
CA ASP A 224 -17.14 9.97 3.71
C ASP A 224 -17.27 11.43 4.18
#